data_AF-A0AAP7CJJ6-F1
#
_entry.id   AF-A0AAP7CJJ6-F1
#
_cell.length_a   1.000
_cell.length_b   1.000
_cell.length_c   1.000
_cell.angle_alpha   90.00
_cell.angle_beta   90.00
_cell.angle_gamma   90.00
#
_symmetry.space_group_name_H-M   'P 1'
#
loop_
_entity.id
_entity.type
_entity.pdbx_description
1 polymer ?
#
loop_
_entity_poly.entity_id
_entity_poly.type
_entity_poly.pdbx_seq_one_letter_code
_entity_poly.pdbx_strand_id
1 'polypeptide(L)'
;MSELPAKKTLGRVVKRTEMPDLSKPFSSVRLAKAITSKRTGMKLTLVDVSQALNISKPTLIKIEKGDVNVQFFNVLKVMAYLGLSFSLVSDDESHHNNKDEVSDEQWY
;
A
#
# COMPACT_ATOMS: atom_id res chain seq x y z
N MET A 1 27.37 -25.76 39.28
CA MET A 1 26.28 -25.44 38.33
C MET A 1 26.80 -24.44 37.32
N SER A 2 26.90 -24.82 36.05
CA SER A 2 27.31 -23.94 34.94
C SER A 2 26.07 -23.50 34.16
N GLU A 3 25.61 -22.27 34.37
CA GLU A 3 24.54 -21.66 33.58
C GLU A 3 25.11 -21.24 32.21
N LEU A 4 24.57 -21.83 31.15
CA LEU A 4 24.89 -21.44 29.77
C LEU A 4 24.16 -20.14 29.41
N PRO A 5 24.82 -19.20 28.70
CA PRO A 5 24.21 -17.92 28.36
C PRO A 5 23.08 -18.10 27.33
N ALA A 6 21.92 -17.52 27.63
CA ALA A 6 20.74 -17.54 26.77
C ALA A 6 21.08 -16.99 25.37
N LYS A 7 20.89 -17.83 24.34
CA LYS A 7 20.98 -17.44 22.92
C LYS A 7 20.01 -16.29 22.65
N LYS A 8 20.51 -15.06 22.50
CA LYS A 8 19.78 -13.94 21.91
C LYS A 8 19.44 -14.31 20.46
N THR A 9 18.20 -14.69 20.21
CA THR A 9 17.68 -14.86 18.86
C THR A 9 17.64 -13.49 18.19
N LEU A 10 18.53 -13.26 17.23
CA LEU A 10 18.46 -12.11 16.32
C LEU A 10 17.03 -12.04 15.75
N GLY A 11 16.34 -10.93 16.01
CA GLY A 11 14.95 -10.73 15.62
C GLY A 11 14.73 -11.01 14.13
N ARG A 12 13.56 -11.54 13.77
CA ARG A 12 13.22 -11.90 12.39
C ARG A 12 13.21 -10.64 11.52
N VAL A 13 14.22 -10.52 10.65
CA VAL A 13 14.34 -9.42 9.68
C VAL A 13 13.24 -9.52 8.62
N VAL A 14 12.63 -8.39 8.29
CA VAL A 14 11.62 -8.29 7.24
C VAL A 14 12.29 -8.37 5.88
N LYS A 15 11.96 -9.41 5.11
CA LYS A 15 12.39 -9.54 3.71
C LYS A 15 11.53 -8.65 2.83
N ARG A 16 12.16 -7.89 1.93
CA ARG A 16 11.49 -7.04 0.95
C ARG A 16 10.66 -7.91 0.01
N THR A 17 9.40 -7.54 -0.21
CA THR A 17 8.50 -8.17 -1.19
C THR A 17 8.41 -7.28 -2.43
N GLU A 18 8.44 -7.89 -3.61
CA GLU A 18 8.33 -7.18 -4.88
C GLU A 18 6.96 -6.53 -5.04
N MET A 19 6.93 -5.38 -5.73
CA MET A 19 5.69 -4.66 -6.02
C MET A 19 4.90 -5.44 -7.07
N PRO A 20 3.60 -5.69 -6.89
CA PRO A 20 2.79 -6.27 -7.95
C PRO A 20 2.70 -5.32 -9.14
N ASP A 21 2.48 -5.90 -10.32
CA ASP A 21 2.14 -5.14 -11.53
C ASP A 21 0.85 -4.34 -11.32
N LEU A 22 0.97 -3.01 -11.39
CA LEU A 22 -0.09 -2.02 -11.13
C LEU A 22 -0.91 -1.68 -12.38
N SER A 23 -0.49 -2.12 -13.58
CA SER A 23 -1.21 -1.88 -14.84
C SER A 23 -2.46 -2.76 -14.99
N LYS A 24 -2.55 -3.82 -14.19
CA LYS A 24 -3.62 -4.82 -14.25
C LYS A 24 -4.84 -4.38 -13.42
N PRO A 25 -6.02 -4.96 -13.69
CA PRO A 25 -7.28 -4.57 -13.03
C PRO A 25 -7.21 -4.53 -11.51
N PHE A 26 -7.89 -3.57 -10.90
CA PHE A 26 -7.89 -3.41 -9.45
C PHE A 26 -8.55 -4.61 -8.74
N SER A 27 -7.92 -5.12 -7.66
CA SER A 27 -8.48 -6.21 -6.85
C SER A 27 -7.96 -6.16 -5.41
N SER A 28 -8.71 -6.74 -4.47
CA SER A 28 -8.32 -6.81 -3.05
C SER A 28 -6.96 -7.50 -2.85
N VAL A 29 -6.71 -8.59 -3.58
CA VAL A 29 -5.46 -9.34 -3.53
C VAL A 29 -4.29 -8.51 -4.08
N ARG A 30 -4.50 -7.74 -5.15
CA ARG A 30 -3.45 -6.86 -5.69
C ARG A 30 -3.15 -5.70 -4.74
N LEU A 31 -4.19 -5.09 -4.17
CA LEU A 31 -4.04 -4.06 -3.14
C LEU A 31 -3.24 -4.59 -1.94
N ALA A 32 -3.57 -5.79 -1.45
CA ALA A 32 -2.88 -6.44 -0.36
C ALA A 32 -1.38 -6.68 -0.65
N LYS A 33 -1.06 -7.12 -1.87
CA LYS A 33 0.33 -7.27 -2.33
C LYS A 33 1.07 -5.94 -2.37
N ALA A 34 0.42 -4.87 -2.86
CA ALA A 34 1.02 -3.53 -2.90
C ALA A 34 1.29 -2.98 -1.49
N ILE A 35 0.33 -3.12 -0.57
CA ILE A 35 0.48 -2.78 0.85
C ILE A 35 1.67 -3.53 1.46
N THR A 36 1.74 -4.85 1.23
CA THR A 36 2.83 -5.70 1.73
C THR A 36 4.18 -5.27 1.17
N SER A 37 4.27 -4.98 -0.13
CA SER A 37 5.49 -4.50 -0.77
C SER A 37 5.96 -3.16 -0.19
N LYS A 38 5.05 -2.20 0.02
CA LYS A 38 5.38 -0.92 0.65
C LYS A 38 5.88 -1.09 2.08
N ARG A 39 5.15 -1.85 2.92
CA ARG A 39 5.57 -2.11 4.30
C ARG A 39 6.95 -2.76 4.36
N THR A 40 7.16 -3.84 3.61
CA THR A 40 8.41 -4.58 3.61
C THR A 40 9.57 -3.79 2.98
N GLY A 41 9.29 -2.93 1.99
CA GLY A 41 10.24 -1.98 1.43
C GLY A 41 10.75 -0.96 2.45
N MET A 42 9.89 -0.55 3.38
CA MET A 42 10.25 0.32 4.51
C MET A 42 10.85 -0.45 5.70
N LYS A 43 11.05 -1.78 5.57
CA LYS A 43 11.57 -2.68 6.63
C LYS A 43 10.73 -2.68 7.92
N LEU A 44 9.46 -2.26 7.84
CA LEU A 44 8.54 -2.25 8.98
C LEU A 44 8.03 -3.66 9.25
N THR A 45 8.06 -4.10 10.51
CA THR A 45 7.43 -5.35 10.92
C THR A 45 5.91 -5.18 11.02
N LEU A 46 5.18 -6.30 11.04
CA LEU A 46 3.75 -6.29 11.34
C LEU A 46 3.45 -5.72 12.74
N VAL A 47 4.40 -5.85 13.68
CA VAL A 47 4.24 -5.35 15.04
C VAL A 47 4.36 -3.83 15.05
N ASP A 48 5.35 -3.28 14.35
CA ASP A 48 5.57 -1.83 14.28
C ASP A 48 4.34 -1.11 13.71
N VAL A 49 3.78 -1.63 12.61
CA VAL A 49 2.57 -1.06 11.99
C VAL A 49 1.34 -1.26 12.88
N SER A 50 1.20 -2.43 13.50
CA SER A 50 0.10 -2.74 14.42
C SER A 50 0.07 -1.78 15.60
N GLN A 51 1.24 -1.48 16.19
CA GLN A 51 1.39 -0.55 17.30
C GLN A 51 1.17 0.90 16.85
N ALA A 52 1.78 1.33 15.75
CA ALA A 52 1.64 2.69 15.24
C ALA A 52 0.19 3.07 14.91
N LEU A 53 -0.60 2.10 14.42
CA LEU A 53 -1.97 2.35 14.00
C LEU A 53 -3.02 1.88 15.00
N ASN A 54 -2.62 1.30 16.13
CA ASN A 54 -3.54 0.65 17.07
C ASN A 54 -4.51 -0.33 16.39
N ILE A 55 -3.99 -1.12 15.44
CA ILE A 55 -4.73 -2.16 14.71
C ILE A 55 -4.18 -3.51 15.16
N SER A 56 -5.03 -4.49 15.41
CA SER A 56 -4.57 -5.82 15.80
C SER A 56 -3.69 -6.45 14.70
N LYS A 57 -2.62 -7.14 15.11
CA LYS A 57 -1.76 -7.90 14.18
C LYS A 57 -2.56 -8.88 13.29
N PRO A 58 -3.57 -9.63 13.79
CA PRO A 58 -4.44 -10.44 12.94
C PRO A 58 -5.17 -9.64 11.87
N THR A 59 -5.67 -8.44 12.19
CA THR A 59 -6.32 -7.56 11.21
C THR A 59 -5.34 -7.14 10.12
N LEU A 60 -4.12 -6.75 10.48
CA LEU A 60 -3.09 -6.40 9.49
C LEU A 60 -2.73 -7.58 8.58
N ILE A 61 -2.65 -8.80 9.14
CA ILE A 61 -2.44 -10.02 8.36
C ILE A 61 -3.60 -10.27 7.38
N LYS A 62 -4.85 -10.04 7.80
CA LYS A 62 -6.03 -10.18 6.93
C LYS A 62 -5.99 -9.17 5.78
N ILE A 63 -5.58 -7.92 6.05
CA ILE A 63 -5.37 -6.89 5.03
C ILE A 63 -4.30 -7.35 4.02
N GLU A 64 -3.15 -7.82 4.50
CA GLU A 64 -2.05 -8.30 3.64
C GLU A 64 -2.36 -9.60 2.88
N LYS A 65 -3.41 -10.32 3.28
CA LYS A 65 -3.98 -11.46 2.55
C LYS A 65 -5.08 -11.07 1.57
N GLY A 66 -5.58 -9.83 1.61
CA GLY A 66 -6.67 -9.36 0.75
C GLY A 66 -8.06 -9.84 1.19
N ASP A 67 -8.25 -10.11 2.49
CA ASP A 67 -9.56 -10.46 3.06
C ASP A 67 -10.54 -9.28 2.91
N VAL A 68 -11.65 -9.53 2.20
CA VAL A 68 -12.68 -8.54 1.90
C VAL A 68 -13.58 -8.20 3.09
N ASN A 69 -13.52 -8.99 4.16
CA ASN A 69 -14.33 -8.77 5.37
C ASN A 69 -13.69 -7.80 6.36
N VAL A 70 -12.46 -7.36 6.09
CA VAL A 70 -11.84 -6.33 6.92
C VAL A 70 -12.53 -5.00 6.65
N GLN A 71 -12.89 -4.30 7.73
CA GLN A 71 -13.48 -2.97 7.62
C GLN A 71 -12.60 -2.05 6.76
N PHE A 72 -13.21 -1.45 5.74
CA PHE A 72 -12.52 -0.60 4.77
C PHE A 72 -11.74 0.54 5.43
N PHE A 73 -12.25 1.10 6.54
CA PHE A 73 -11.55 2.09 7.36
C PHE A 73 -10.13 1.66 7.78
N ASN A 74 -9.95 0.40 8.19
CA ASN A 74 -8.63 -0.11 8.59
C ASN A 74 -7.67 -0.19 7.40
N VAL A 75 -8.19 -0.50 6.21
CA VAL A 75 -7.40 -0.52 4.97
C VAL A 75 -6.92 0.88 4.65
N LEU A 76 -7.81 1.88 4.68
CA LEU A 76 -7.46 3.29 4.44
C LEU A 76 -6.43 3.80 5.44
N LYS A 77 -6.58 3.46 6.71
CA LYS A 77 -5.63 3.84 7.77
C LYS A 77 -4.22 3.29 7.52
N VAL A 78 -4.12 2.01 7.14
CA VAL A 78 -2.84 1.38 6.77
C VAL A 78 -2.25 2.01 5.51
N MET A 79 -3.08 2.27 4.50
CA MET A 79 -2.63 2.90 3.26
C MET A 79 -2.07 4.29 3.50
N ALA A 80 -2.77 5.14 4.26
CA ALA A 80 -2.32 6.49 4.59
C ALA A 80 -0.95 6.45 5.31
N TYR A 81 -0.78 5.56 6.27
CA TYR A 81 0.49 5.39 6.99
C TYR A 81 1.65 4.96 6.10
N LEU A 82 1.38 4.11 5.10
CA LEU A 82 2.39 3.61 4.16
C LEU A 82 2.59 4.53 2.94
N GLY A 83 1.92 5.69 2.89
CA GLY A 83 1.99 6.62 1.76
C GLY A 83 1.38 6.03 0.48
N LEU A 84 0.25 5.34 0.62
CA LEU A 84 -0.58 4.84 -0.47
C LEU A 84 -1.90 5.62 -0.50
N SER A 85 -2.38 5.95 -1.70
CA SER A 85 -3.65 6.65 -1.91
C SER A 85 -4.46 5.97 -3.00
N PHE A 86 -5.75 6.31 -3.06
CA PHE A 86 -6.61 5.99 -4.19
C PHE A 86 -6.81 7.23 -5.06
N SER A 87 -6.96 7.03 -6.36
CA SER A 87 -7.47 8.03 -7.29
C SER A 87 -8.78 7.52 -7.87
N LEU A 88 -9.77 8.41 -7.95
CA LEU A 88 -10.94 8.18 -8.77
C LEU A 88 -10.59 8.59 -10.20
N VAL A 89 -11.03 7.80 -11.17
CA VAL A 89 -10.91 8.11 -12.60
C VAL A 89 -12.33 8.36 -13.08
N SER A 90 -12.58 9.54 -13.66
CA SER A 90 -13.85 9.82 -14.34
C SER A 90 -13.80 9.22 -15.75
N ASP A 91 -14.93 8.72 -16.23
CA ASP A 91 -15.09 8.30 -17.63
C ASP A 91 -15.24 9.51 -18.57
N ASP A 92 -15.27 10.74 -18.04
CA ASP A 92 -15.19 11.94 -18.86
C ASP A 92 -13.87 11.93 -19.63
N GLU A 93 -13.96 11.59 -20.91
CA GLU A 93 -12.92 11.77 -21.92
C GLU A 93 -12.59 13.27 -22.02
N SER A 94 -11.79 13.75 -21.07
CA SER A 94 -11.04 14.97 -21.24
C SER A 94 -9.89 14.65 -22.20
N HIS A 95 -10.22 14.64 -23.49
CA HIS A 95 -9.28 14.97 -24.55
C HIS A 95 -8.71 16.36 -24.26
N HIS A 96 -7.74 16.44 -23.34
CA HIS A 96 -6.87 17.59 -23.22
C HIS A 96 -5.87 17.50 -24.36
N ASN A 97 -6.36 17.82 -25.57
CA ASN A 97 -5.50 18.24 -26.65
C ASN A 97 -4.91 19.58 -26.23
N ASN A 98 -3.78 19.55 -25.51
CA ASN A 98 -2.86 20.68 -25.49
C ASN A 98 -2.27 20.82 -26.89
N LYS A 99 -3.07 21.40 -27.80
CA LYS A 99 -2.53 22.23 -28.86
C LYS A 99 -2.55 23.65 -28.33
N ASP A 100 -1.46 24.02 -27.68
CA ASP A 100 -0.95 25.38 -27.80
C ASP A 100 -0.64 25.60 -29.29
N GLU A 101 -1.65 25.95 -30.06
CA GLU A 101 -1.48 26.48 -31.41
C GLU A 101 -2.39 27.68 -31.51
N VAL A 102 -1.79 28.82 -31.16
CA VAL A 102 -2.28 30.17 -31.39
C VAL A 102 -2.80 30.25 -32.82
N SER A 103 -4.09 30.49 -33.01
CA SER A 103 -4.66 30.82 -34.31
C SER A 103 -5.49 32.08 -34.14
N ASP A 104 -4.79 33.21 -34.20
CA ASP A 104 -5.36 34.55 -34.31
C ASP A 104 -5.97 34.75 -35.71
N GLU A 105 -7.13 34.15 -36.01
CA GLU A 105 -7.82 34.41 -37.28
C GLU A 105 -9.32 34.67 -37.10
N GLN A 106 -9.60 35.97 -36.97
CA GLN A 106 -10.68 36.74 -37.60
C GLN A 106 -12.13 36.22 -37.49
N TRP A 107 -12.89 36.97 -36.69
CA TRP A 107 -14.33 37.12 -36.79
C TRP A 107 -14.72 37.75 -38.13
N TYR A 108 -15.60 37.07 -38.87
CA TYR A 108 -16.61 37.67 -39.76
C TYR A 108 -17.88 36.81 -39.76
#